data_AF-A0A3A0DG40-F1
#
_entry.id   AF-A0A3A0DG40-F1
#
_cell.length_a   1.000
_cell.length_b   1.000
_cell.length_c   1.000
_cell.angle_alpha   90.00
_cell.angle_beta   90.00
_cell.angle_gamma   90.00
#
_symmetry.space_group_name_H-M   'P 1'
#
loop_
_entity.id
_entity.type
_entity.pdbx_description
1 polymer ?
#
loop_
_entity_poly.entity_id
_entity_poly.type
_entity_poly.pdbx_seq_one_letter_code
_entity_poly.pdbx_strand_id
1 'polypeptide(L)'
;MFSARTKIIPDSTAKRNGRRDAAKGIPGQDDSPHVVSTDSMFAGNGYRERRQIECASTFEAQIVYKSLAVVHGLFEQWVKVEAKLKSLQDEAQSRFNQARENYEQRKEERGRDAFFERIPWWYWPLIVTLGIAELYLNRQVFVNWGLENHHTWVLGLLLSFSLPIAGHFLGIFMRERPWNKTMLGWSAVTIVIVAAVIVFIAKLREDVLQSTELAANNDPSNWMLFIALNALVLMVSIAAAYCSHEEDPHLMKYKQDFLAAHKALLSTKGERNSLKGPCERKVKAVAERGNELIQIYRQANLRARKDGQIPPLFKTTHPEISTPPFDQEKYADS
;
A
#
# COMPACT_ATOMS: atom_id res chain seq x y z
N MET A 1 -8.16 -8.71 19.01
CA MET A 1 -9.41 -8.46 18.27
C MET A 1 -10.48 -9.54 18.45
N PHE A 2 -10.14 -10.83 18.56
CA PHE A 2 -11.13 -11.88 18.85
C PHE A 2 -10.93 -12.44 20.27
N SER A 3 -11.76 -12.00 21.22
CA SER A 3 -11.76 -12.47 22.61
C SER A 3 -13.12 -13.06 22.92
N ALA A 4 -13.25 -14.38 22.79
CA ALA A 4 -14.39 -15.08 23.35
C ALA A 4 -14.15 -15.19 24.86
N ARG A 5 -14.92 -14.45 25.66
CA ARG A 5 -14.88 -14.53 27.13
C ARG A 5 -15.52 -15.80 27.70
N THR A 6 -15.84 -16.78 26.86
CA THR A 6 -16.49 -18.01 27.29
C THR A 6 -15.42 -18.99 27.77
N LYS A 7 -15.37 -19.23 29.08
CA LYS A 7 -14.50 -20.24 29.67
C LYS A 7 -14.92 -21.62 29.15
N ILE A 8 -14.06 -22.25 28.34
CA ILE A 8 -14.17 -23.65 27.96
C ILE A 8 -14.19 -24.49 29.26
N ILE A 9 -14.92 -25.61 29.24
CA ILE A 9 -15.01 -26.52 30.39
C ILE A 9 -13.60 -27.05 30.74
N PRO A 10 -13.17 -27.00 32.01
CA PRO A 10 -11.87 -27.55 32.42
C PRO A 10 -11.83 -29.08 32.40
N ASP A 11 -10.66 -29.67 32.15
CA ASP A 11 -10.47 -31.14 32.16
C ASP A 11 -10.87 -31.79 33.48
N SER A 12 -10.59 -31.13 34.61
CA SER A 12 -11.00 -31.59 35.93
C SER A 12 -12.52 -31.74 36.03
N THR A 13 -13.27 -30.85 35.37
CA THR A 13 -14.73 -30.91 35.32
C THR A 13 -15.20 -32.06 34.43
N ALA A 14 -14.57 -32.27 33.27
CA ALA A 14 -14.89 -33.41 32.41
C ALA A 14 -14.63 -34.76 33.11
N LYS A 15 -13.46 -34.91 33.74
CA LYS A 15 -13.10 -36.11 34.52
C LYS A 15 -14.06 -36.35 35.68
N ARG A 16 -14.40 -35.30 36.43
CA ARG A 16 -15.31 -35.39 37.58
C ARG A 16 -16.72 -35.82 37.16
N ASN A 17 -17.27 -35.22 36.10
CA ASN A 17 -18.59 -35.61 35.59
C ASN A 17 -18.57 -37.04 35.03
N GLY A 18 -17.52 -37.43 34.29
CA GLY A 18 -17.37 -38.81 33.80
C GLY A 18 -17.45 -39.84 34.92
N ARG A 19 -16.69 -39.65 36.01
CA ARG A 19 -16.74 -40.53 37.19
C ARG A 19 -18.10 -40.54 37.88
N ARG A 20 -18.72 -39.37 38.02
CA ARG A 20 -20.04 -39.23 38.67
C ARG A 20 -21.13 -39.94 37.87
N ASP A 21 -21.12 -39.75 36.56
CA ASP A 21 -22.14 -40.30 35.67
C ASP A 21 -21.96 -41.82 35.54
N ALA A 22 -20.71 -42.33 35.54
CA ALA A 22 -20.42 -43.76 35.66
C ALA A 22 -20.95 -44.38 36.97
N ALA A 23 -20.82 -43.70 38.10
CA ALA A 23 -21.37 -44.17 39.38
C ALA A 23 -22.91 -44.25 39.37
N LYS A 24 -23.56 -43.48 38.48
CA LYS A 24 -25.00 -43.51 38.24
C LYS A 24 -25.41 -44.46 37.10
N GLY A 25 -24.45 -45.13 36.47
CA GLY A 25 -24.71 -45.98 35.31
C GLY A 25 -25.05 -45.21 34.02
N ILE A 26 -24.78 -43.91 33.95
CA ILE A 26 -25.10 -43.04 32.79
C ILE A 26 -23.94 -43.03 31.78
N PRO A 27 -24.20 -43.15 30.47
CA PRO A 27 -25.48 -43.59 29.89
C PRO A 27 -25.81 -45.05 30.21
N GLY A 28 -27.08 -45.33 30.46
CA GLY A 28 -27.63 -46.67 30.65
C GLY A 28 -27.60 -47.51 29.36
N GLN A 29 -27.99 -48.78 29.46
CA GLN A 29 -28.06 -49.67 28.30
C GLN A 29 -29.21 -49.32 27.35
N ASP A 30 -30.33 -48.80 27.88
CA ASP A 30 -31.55 -48.46 27.13
C ASP A 30 -31.75 -46.94 26.97
N ASP A 31 -30.73 -46.13 27.24
CA ASP A 31 -30.82 -44.68 27.12
C ASP A 31 -30.90 -44.25 25.65
N SER A 32 -31.70 -43.22 25.38
CA SER A 32 -31.74 -42.54 24.09
C SER A 32 -30.68 -41.43 24.01
N PRO A 33 -30.13 -41.15 22.81
CA PRO A 33 -29.15 -40.08 22.66
C PRO A 33 -29.77 -38.71 22.92
N HIS A 34 -28.98 -37.83 23.54
CA HIS A 34 -29.32 -36.42 23.65
C HIS A 34 -29.00 -35.70 22.34
N VAL A 35 -29.97 -34.99 21.78
CA VAL A 35 -29.76 -34.26 20.53
C VAL A 35 -29.48 -32.78 20.81
N VAL A 36 -28.33 -32.30 20.35
CA VAL A 36 -28.03 -30.86 20.29
C VAL A 36 -28.31 -30.39 18.87
N SER A 37 -29.32 -29.54 18.69
CA SER A 37 -29.59 -28.89 17.40
C SER A 37 -28.73 -27.63 17.23
N THR A 38 -28.13 -27.49 16.06
CA THR A 38 -27.40 -26.28 15.65
C THR A 38 -28.32 -25.19 15.07
N ASP A 39 -29.64 -25.42 14.97
CA ASP A 39 -30.60 -24.58 14.23
C ASP A 39 -30.62 -23.12 14.68
N SER A 40 -30.49 -22.86 15.99
CA SER A 40 -30.49 -21.49 16.54
C SER A 40 -29.13 -20.82 16.48
N MET A 41 -28.05 -21.58 16.25
CA MET A 41 -26.68 -21.09 16.31
C MET A 41 -26.14 -20.62 14.97
N PHE A 42 -26.81 -20.79 13.84
CA PHE A 42 -26.29 -20.31 12.54
C PHE A 42 -27.35 -19.60 11.68
N ALA A 43 -28.51 -19.28 12.24
CA ALA A 43 -29.68 -18.82 11.51
C ALA A 43 -29.54 -17.44 10.80
N GLY A 44 -28.48 -16.66 11.07
CA GLY A 44 -28.34 -15.28 10.60
C GLY A 44 -27.45 -15.05 9.37
N ASN A 45 -26.54 -15.97 9.02
CA ASN A 45 -25.41 -15.65 8.11
C ASN A 45 -25.37 -16.54 6.85
N GLY A 46 -26.51 -17.03 6.36
CA GLY A 46 -26.57 -17.88 5.15
C GLY A 46 -26.02 -19.31 5.32
N TYR A 47 -25.29 -19.60 6.39
CA TYR A 47 -24.84 -20.95 6.76
C TYR A 47 -26.00 -21.72 7.43
N ARG A 48 -26.86 -22.35 6.61
CA ARG A 48 -27.97 -23.19 7.08
C ARG A 48 -27.63 -24.67 7.08
N GLU A 49 -26.45 -25.04 7.58
CA GLU A 49 -26.19 -26.46 7.80
C GLU A 49 -26.83 -26.90 9.12
N ARG A 50 -28.10 -27.34 9.02
CA ARG A 50 -28.80 -27.95 10.15
C ARG A 50 -28.13 -29.27 10.47
N ARG A 51 -27.48 -29.34 11.63
CA ARG A 51 -26.90 -30.57 12.14
C ARG A 51 -27.54 -30.88 13.48
N GLN A 52 -28.01 -32.12 13.59
CA GLN A 52 -28.41 -32.71 14.85
C GLN A 52 -27.22 -33.53 15.33
N ILE A 53 -26.63 -33.13 16.45
CA ILE A 53 -25.49 -33.83 17.04
C ILE A 53 -26.00 -34.69 18.17
N GLU A 54 -25.94 -36.00 17.97
CA GLU A 54 -26.29 -36.99 18.99
C GLU A 54 -25.16 -37.14 20.02
N CYS A 55 -25.52 -37.00 21.28
CA CYS A 55 -24.63 -37.04 22.43
C CYS A 55 -25.06 -38.16 23.36
N ALA A 56 -24.10 -38.91 23.91
CA ALA A 56 -24.42 -40.03 24.78
C ALA A 56 -24.87 -39.61 26.19
N SER A 57 -24.72 -38.34 26.56
CA SER A 57 -25.12 -37.84 27.88
C SER A 57 -25.44 -36.35 27.86
N THR A 58 -26.17 -35.88 28.88
CA THR A 58 -26.42 -34.45 29.10
C THR A 58 -25.13 -33.63 29.22
N PHE A 59 -24.06 -34.22 29.77
CA PHE A 59 -22.78 -33.54 29.90
C PHE A 59 -22.03 -33.43 28.57
N GLU A 60 -22.06 -34.46 27.73
CA GLU A 60 -21.56 -34.37 26.34
C GLU A 60 -22.31 -33.30 25.56
N ALA A 61 -23.65 -33.27 25.68
CA ALA A 61 -24.48 -32.23 25.07
C ALA A 61 -24.08 -30.82 25.55
N GLN A 62 -23.73 -30.67 26.83
CA GLN A 62 -23.23 -29.40 27.37
C GLN A 62 -21.86 -29.00 26.81
N ILE A 63 -20.94 -29.95 26.61
CA ILE A 63 -19.63 -29.69 25.98
C ILE A 63 -19.83 -29.22 24.55
N VAL A 64 -20.65 -29.94 23.77
CA VAL A 64 -20.96 -29.62 22.38
C VAL A 64 -21.59 -28.23 22.29
N TYR A 65 -22.64 -27.97 23.07
CA TYR A 65 -23.33 -26.68 23.08
C TYR A 65 -22.39 -25.51 23.39
N LYS A 66 -21.57 -25.62 24.44
CA LYS A 66 -20.64 -24.54 24.83
C LYS A 66 -19.55 -24.33 23.78
N SER A 67 -19.02 -25.39 23.18
CA SER A 67 -17.97 -25.30 22.17
C SER A 67 -18.52 -24.67 20.89
N LEU A 68 -19.70 -25.09 20.44
CA LEU A 68 -20.39 -24.50 19.29
C LEU A 68 -20.74 -23.03 19.51
N ALA A 69 -21.20 -22.65 20.71
CA ALA A 69 -21.48 -21.25 21.03
C ALA A 69 -20.23 -20.36 20.90
N VAL A 70 -19.05 -20.88 21.28
CA VAL A 70 -17.78 -20.17 21.12
C VAL A 70 -17.34 -20.10 19.67
N VAL A 71 -17.40 -21.24 18.96
CA VAL A 71 -17.10 -21.30 17.52
C VAL A 71 -17.96 -20.30 16.75
N HIS A 72 -19.26 -20.30 17.03
CA HIS A 72 -20.20 -19.38 16.41
C HIS A 72 -19.85 -17.92 16.72
N GLY A 73 -19.64 -17.57 18.00
CA GLY A 73 -19.29 -16.19 18.35
C GLY A 73 -17.98 -15.70 17.71
N LEU A 74 -16.99 -16.58 17.52
CA LEU A 74 -15.76 -16.26 16.79
C LEU A 74 -16.02 -16.09 15.29
N PHE A 75 -16.84 -16.97 14.71
CA PHE A 75 -17.19 -16.92 13.29
C PHE A 75 -18.05 -15.70 12.94
N GLU A 76 -19.03 -15.32 13.77
CA GLU A 76 -19.80 -14.09 13.56
C GLU A 76 -18.92 -12.83 13.60
N GLN A 77 -17.95 -12.79 14.51
CA GLN A 77 -16.98 -11.70 14.54
C GLN A 77 -16.14 -11.67 13.26
N TRP A 78 -15.76 -12.83 12.75
CA TRP A 78 -15.07 -12.94 11.46
C TRP A 78 -15.93 -12.42 10.31
N VAL A 79 -17.18 -12.88 10.17
CA VAL A 79 -18.10 -12.48 9.09
C VAL A 79 -18.27 -10.96 9.05
N LYS A 80 -18.43 -10.30 10.20
CA LYS A 80 -18.53 -8.83 10.28
C LYS A 80 -17.28 -8.12 9.78
N VAL A 81 -16.10 -8.64 10.14
CA VAL A 81 -14.81 -8.10 9.71
C VAL A 81 -14.58 -8.39 8.23
N GLU A 82 -14.91 -9.60 7.76
CA GLU A 82 -14.79 -10.01 6.37
C GLU A 82 -15.67 -9.18 5.44
N ALA A 83 -16.92 -8.90 5.81
CA ALA A 83 -17.80 -8.05 4.99
C ALA A 83 -17.19 -6.65 4.76
N LYS A 84 -16.61 -6.05 5.81
CA LYS A 84 -15.92 -4.75 5.70
C LYS A 84 -14.64 -4.84 4.86
N LEU A 85 -13.84 -5.89 5.05
CA LEU A 85 -12.60 -6.06 4.29
C LEU A 85 -12.88 -6.40 2.83
N LYS A 86 -13.95 -7.12 2.54
CA LYS A 86 -14.38 -7.45 1.19
C LYS A 86 -14.83 -6.21 0.44
N SER A 87 -15.63 -5.34 1.03
CA SER A 87 -16.01 -4.08 0.38
C SER A 87 -14.80 -3.19 0.08
N LEU A 88 -13.84 -3.09 1.01
CA LEU A 88 -12.57 -2.39 0.78
C LEU A 88 -11.71 -3.05 -0.30
N GLN A 89 -11.71 -4.38 -0.37
CA GLN A 89 -11.00 -5.14 -1.39
C GLN A 89 -11.64 -4.92 -2.78
N ASP A 90 -12.96 -4.91 -2.87
CA ASP A 90 -13.71 -4.68 -4.11
C ASP A 90 -13.51 -3.24 -4.61
N GLU A 91 -13.52 -2.25 -3.71
CA GLU A 91 -13.17 -0.86 -4.03
C GLU A 91 -11.72 -0.74 -4.52
N ALA A 92 -10.76 -1.38 -3.83
CA ALA A 92 -9.36 -1.39 -4.24
C ALA A 92 -9.16 -2.10 -5.59
N GLN A 93 -9.92 -3.18 -5.84
CA GLN A 93 -9.88 -3.92 -7.11
C GLN A 93 -10.45 -3.09 -8.26
N SER A 94 -11.56 -2.38 -8.02
CA SER A 94 -12.16 -1.45 -8.99
C SER A 94 -11.17 -0.33 -9.35
N ARG A 95 -10.58 0.32 -8.34
CA ARG A 95 -9.54 1.35 -8.55
C ARG A 95 -8.32 0.81 -9.30
N PHE A 96 -7.88 -0.40 -8.96
CA PHE A 96 -6.77 -1.06 -9.67
C PHE A 96 -7.11 -1.30 -11.14
N ASN A 97 -8.31 -1.82 -11.44
CA ASN A 97 -8.75 -2.07 -12.80
C ASN A 97 -8.83 -0.75 -13.60
N GLN A 98 -9.44 0.29 -13.02
CA GLN A 98 -9.52 1.61 -13.66
C GLN A 98 -8.13 2.22 -13.90
N ALA A 99 -7.24 2.17 -12.91
CA ALA A 99 -5.88 2.71 -13.05
C ALA A 99 -5.06 1.92 -14.09
N ARG A 100 -5.26 0.59 -14.14
CA ARG A 100 -4.66 -0.28 -15.15
C ARG A 100 -5.17 0.06 -16.54
N GLU A 101 -6.47 0.21 -16.74
CA GLU A 101 -7.07 0.58 -18.02
C GLU A 101 -6.55 1.93 -18.52
N ASN A 102 -6.55 2.96 -17.66
CA ASN A 102 -6.01 4.27 -18.00
C ASN A 102 -4.52 4.20 -18.39
N TYR A 103 -3.74 3.40 -17.66
CA TYR A 103 -2.32 3.22 -17.94
C TYR A 103 -2.07 2.47 -19.25
N GLU A 104 -2.73 1.33 -19.46
CA GLU A 104 -2.57 0.51 -20.67
C GLU A 104 -3.07 1.24 -21.91
N GLN A 105 -4.23 1.92 -21.82
CA GLN A 105 -4.73 2.77 -22.91
C GLN A 105 -3.69 3.83 -23.29
N ARG A 106 -3.14 4.54 -22.29
CA ARG A 106 -2.17 5.59 -22.57
C ARG A 106 -0.83 5.05 -23.10
N LYS A 107 -0.41 3.89 -22.60
CA LYS A 107 0.76 3.16 -23.08
C LYS A 107 0.60 2.73 -24.54
N GLU A 108 -0.57 2.25 -24.92
CA GLU A 108 -0.92 1.88 -26.29
C GLU A 108 -0.96 3.11 -27.22
N GLU A 109 -1.63 4.18 -26.81
CA GLU A 109 -1.67 5.46 -27.55
C GLU A 109 -0.28 6.03 -27.85
N ARG A 110 0.70 5.79 -26.95
CA ARG A 110 2.08 6.25 -27.11
C ARG A 110 3.01 5.22 -27.73
N GLY A 111 2.61 3.96 -27.81
CA GLY A 111 3.44 2.85 -28.28
C GLY A 111 4.69 2.61 -27.43
N ARG A 112 4.69 3.06 -26.17
CA ARG A 112 5.85 2.93 -25.26
C ARG A 112 5.44 2.94 -23.79
N ASP A 113 6.29 2.36 -22.95
CA ASP A 113 6.18 2.44 -21.49
C ASP A 113 6.73 3.78 -20.96
N ALA A 114 6.45 4.11 -19.70
CA ALA A 114 7.06 5.26 -19.03
C ALA A 114 8.54 4.96 -18.75
N PHE A 115 9.41 5.87 -19.18
CA PHE A 115 10.86 5.72 -19.11
C PHE A 115 11.39 5.94 -17.70
N PHE A 116 10.79 6.90 -16.98
CA PHE A 116 11.18 7.25 -15.61
C PHE A 116 10.01 7.13 -14.65
N GLU A 117 10.23 6.42 -13.54
CA GLU A 117 9.28 6.41 -12.40
C GLU A 117 9.44 7.64 -11.51
N ARG A 118 10.64 8.26 -11.56
CA ARG A 118 11.02 9.47 -10.82
C ARG A 118 12.18 10.17 -11.54
N ILE A 119 12.27 11.49 -11.36
CA ILE A 119 13.44 12.28 -11.77
C ILE A 119 14.70 11.66 -11.14
N PRO A 120 15.79 11.45 -11.92
CA PRO A 120 17.04 10.90 -11.40
C PRO A 120 17.59 11.70 -10.22
N TRP A 121 18.11 10.99 -9.21
CA TRP A 121 18.58 11.62 -7.96
C TRP A 121 19.73 12.62 -8.19
N TRP A 122 20.53 12.44 -9.25
CA TRP A 122 21.67 13.30 -9.58
C TRP A 122 21.26 14.65 -10.20
N TYR A 123 20.01 14.78 -10.66
CA TYR A 123 19.52 15.96 -11.36
C TYR A 123 19.60 17.24 -10.51
N TRP A 124 19.04 17.20 -9.29
CA TRP A 124 19.02 18.37 -8.40
C TRP A 124 20.41 18.81 -7.93
N PRO A 125 21.31 17.89 -7.50
CA PRO A 125 22.70 18.23 -7.22
C PRO A 125 23.41 18.90 -8.41
N LEU A 126 23.17 18.44 -9.63
CA LEU A 126 23.74 19.04 -10.84
C LEU A 126 23.27 20.49 -11.02
N ILE A 127 21.96 20.75 -10.95
CA ILE A 127 21.40 22.11 -11.09
C ILE A 127 21.92 23.07 -10.02
N VAL A 128 22.00 22.61 -8.76
CA VAL A 128 22.56 23.42 -7.66
C VAL A 128 24.04 23.74 -7.89
N THR A 129 24.81 22.74 -8.33
CA THR A 129 26.25 22.92 -8.63
C THR A 129 26.44 23.91 -9.78
N LEU A 130 25.62 23.83 -10.83
CA LEU A 130 25.63 24.79 -11.94
C LEU A 130 25.31 26.20 -11.45
N GLY A 131 24.30 26.37 -10.58
CA GLY A 131 23.98 27.67 -9.99
C GLY A 131 25.16 28.26 -9.22
N ILE A 132 25.81 27.48 -8.35
CA ILE A 132 26.98 27.94 -7.58
C ILE A 132 28.16 28.30 -8.49
N ALA A 133 28.44 27.46 -9.49
CA ALA A 133 29.50 27.72 -10.46
C ALA A 133 29.22 29.00 -11.25
N GLU A 134 27.98 29.18 -11.70
CA GLU A 134 27.55 30.36 -12.45
C GLU A 134 27.62 31.64 -11.59
N LEU A 135 27.26 31.57 -10.31
CA LEU A 135 27.42 32.68 -9.38
C LEU A 135 28.88 33.10 -9.24
N TYR A 136 29.77 32.11 -9.10
CA TYR A 136 31.20 32.37 -8.97
C TYR A 136 31.78 33.00 -10.24
N LEU A 137 31.45 32.46 -11.41
CA LEU A 137 31.90 32.97 -12.71
C LEU A 137 31.38 34.38 -12.96
N ASN A 138 30.08 34.61 -12.80
CA ASN A 138 29.48 35.93 -13.01
C ASN A 138 30.03 36.96 -12.02
N ARG A 139 30.26 36.57 -10.75
CA ARG A 139 30.93 37.45 -9.78
C ARG A 139 32.33 37.85 -10.22
N GLN A 140 33.17 36.89 -10.66
CA GLN A 140 34.52 37.24 -11.13
C GLN A 140 34.47 38.22 -12.30
N VAL A 141 33.56 37.97 -13.24
CA VAL A 141 33.37 38.83 -14.40
C VAL A 141 32.94 40.24 -13.97
N PHE A 142 32.01 40.39 -13.02
CA PHE A 142 31.57 41.69 -12.51
C PHE A 142 32.63 42.42 -11.68
N VAL A 143 33.43 41.71 -10.88
CA VAL A 143 34.57 42.30 -10.17
C VAL A 143 35.60 42.83 -11.16
N ASN A 144 35.88 42.08 -12.22
CA ASN A 144 36.77 42.53 -13.30
C ASN A 144 36.20 43.74 -14.07
N TRP A 145 34.91 44.05 -13.90
CA TRP A 145 34.25 45.23 -14.48
C TRP A 145 34.24 46.44 -13.55
N GLY A 146 34.84 46.34 -12.36
CA GLY A 146 34.94 47.46 -11.42
C GLY A 146 33.61 47.88 -10.79
N LEU A 147 32.57 47.04 -10.87
CA LEU A 147 31.29 47.29 -10.22
C LEU A 147 31.44 47.27 -8.69
N GLU A 148 30.71 48.15 -8.01
CA GLU A 148 30.65 48.15 -6.55
C GLU A 148 30.20 46.78 -6.01
N ASN A 149 30.76 46.37 -4.86
CA ASN A 149 30.61 45.03 -4.32
C ASN A 149 29.14 44.56 -4.20
N HIS A 150 28.21 45.46 -3.86
CA HIS A 150 26.81 45.10 -3.68
C HIS A 150 26.07 44.83 -5.01
N HIS A 151 26.30 45.65 -6.03
CA HIS A 151 25.72 45.45 -7.37
C HIS A 151 26.19 44.12 -7.99
N THR A 152 27.46 43.77 -7.78
CA THR A 152 28.05 42.50 -8.23
C THR A 152 27.33 41.28 -7.65
N TRP A 153 27.03 41.30 -6.35
CA TRP A 153 26.32 40.19 -5.71
C TRP A 153 24.87 40.08 -6.19
N VAL A 154 24.16 41.20 -6.32
CA VAL A 154 22.76 41.20 -6.77
C VAL A 154 22.64 40.68 -8.21
N LEU A 155 23.45 41.21 -9.12
CA LEU A 155 23.45 40.79 -10.53
C LEU A 155 23.95 39.34 -10.70
N GLY A 156 24.98 38.95 -9.93
CA GLY A 156 25.52 37.59 -9.91
C GLY A 156 24.48 36.55 -9.50
N LEU A 157 23.74 36.84 -8.42
CA LEU A 157 22.67 35.96 -7.94
C LEU A 157 21.53 35.89 -8.94
N LEU A 158 21.11 37.03 -9.49
CA LEU A 158 20.01 37.08 -10.46
C LEU A 158 20.30 36.19 -11.67
N LEU A 159 21.49 36.29 -12.26
CA LEU A 159 21.89 35.47 -13.41
C LEU A 159 22.10 34.01 -13.05
N SER A 160 22.77 33.75 -11.92
CA SER A 160 23.06 32.41 -11.41
C SER A 160 21.81 31.55 -11.22
N PHE A 161 20.68 32.13 -10.81
CA PHE A 161 19.43 31.39 -10.67
C PHE A 161 18.57 31.43 -11.93
N SER A 162 18.49 32.58 -12.62
CA SER A 162 17.59 32.73 -13.78
C SER A 162 17.97 31.80 -14.93
N LEU A 163 19.27 31.59 -15.21
CA LEU A 163 19.69 30.74 -16.32
C LEU A 163 19.43 29.25 -16.11
N PRO A 164 19.82 28.62 -14.97
CA PRO A 164 19.46 27.22 -14.70
C PRO A 164 17.95 27.00 -14.61
N ILE A 165 17.20 27.96 -14.03
CA ILE A 165 15.74 27.87 -13.95
C ILE A 165 15.11 27.95 -15.36
N ALA A 166 15.54 28.90 -16.19
CA ALA A 166 15.07 29.01 -17.57
C ALA A 166 15.43 27.76 -18.37
N GLY A 167 16.66 27.26 -18.24
CA GLY A 167 17.10 26.02 -18.89
C GLY A 167 16.33 24.80 -18.42
N HIS A 168 16.00 24.71 -17.12
CA HIS A 168 15.17 23.64 -16.56
C HIS A 168 13.78 23.59 -17.23
N PHE A 169 13.06 24.71 -17.20
CA PHE A 169 11.71 24.76 -17.77
C PHE A 169 11.73 24.58 -19.28
N LEU A 170 12.68 25.19 -19.99
CA LEU A 170 12.81 25.03 -21.43
C LEU A 170 13.16 23.59 -21.81
N GLY A 171 14.03 22.92 -21.06
CA GLY A 171 14.36 21.51 -21.28
C GLY A 171 13.19 20.57 -21.06
N ILE A 172 12.40 20.77 -19.99
CA ILE A 172 11.12 20.05 -19.78
C ILE A 172 10.20 20.28 -20.97
N PHE A 173 10.02 21.54 -21.33
CA PHE A 173 9.08 21.96 -22.35
C PHE A 173 9.44 21.41 -23.74
N MET A 174 10.74 21.33 -24.07
CA MET A 174 11.23 20.68 -25.29
C MET A 174 11.06 19.17 -25.27
N ARG A 175 11.10 18.54 -24.08
CA ARG A 175 10.92 17.10 -23.93
C ARG A 175 9.44 16.69 -24.05
N GLU A 176 8.53 17.54 -23.57
CA GLU A 176 7.10 17.25 -23.51
C GLU A 176 6.49 17.09 -24.93
N ARG A 177 5.71 16.01 -25.13
CA ARG A 177 5.02 15.71 -26.39
C ARG A 177 3.51 15.60 -26.21
N PRO A 178 2.69 15.98 -27.21
CA PRO A 178 3.08 16.36 -28.58
C PRO A 178 3.54 17.82 -28.69
N TRP A 179 4.47 18.08 -29.61
CA TRP A 179 4.90 19.44 -29.92
C TRP A 179 3.77 20.16 -30.65
N ASN A 180 3.01 20.98 -29.94
CA ASN A 180 2.08 21.91 -30.57
C ASN A 180 2.91 23.02 -31.26
N LYS A 181 2.46 23.52 -32.42
CA LYS A 181 3.12 24.65 -33.12
C LYS A 181 3.23 25.88 -32.20
N THR A 182 2.26 26.05 -31.31
CA THR A 182 2.29 27.08 -30.26
C THR A 182 3.42 26.87 -29.27
N MET A 183 3.69 25.61 -28.87
CA MET A 183 4.77 25.29 -27.94
C MET A 183 6.13 25.59 -28.57
N LEU A 184 6.36 25.14 -29.81
CA LEU A 184 7.59 25.47 -30.54
C LEU A 184 7.81 27.00 -30.61
N GLY A 185 6.74 27.76 -30.84
CA GLY A 185 6.77 29.23 -30.80
C GLY A 185 7.21 29.79 -29.45
N TRP A 186 6.62 29.32 -28.34
CA TRP A 186 6.99 29.76 -26.99
C TRP A 186 8.43 29.39 -26.60
N SER A 187 8.92 28.22 -27.04
CA SER A 187 10.34 27.84 -26.86
C SER A 187 11.27 28.80 -27.58
N ALA A 188 10.98 29.10 -28.84
CA ALA A 188 11.76 30.04 -29.64
C ALA A 188 11.74 31.45 -29.02
N VAL A 189 10.57 31.93 -28.59
CA VAL A 189 10.42 33.22 -27.89
C VAL A 189 11.25 33.24 -26.61
N THR A 190 11.25 32.16 -25.81
CA THR A 190 12.05 32.07 -24.58
C THR A 190 13.54 32.15 -24.87
N ILE A 191 14.04 31.42 -25.87
CA ILE A 191 15.46 31.49 -26.29
C ILE A 191 15.82 32.91 -26.74
N VAL A 192 14.95 33.54 -27.53
CA VAL A 192 15.16 34.92 -28.00
C VAL A 192 15.19 35.90 -26.84
N ILE A 193 14.29 35.78 -25.86
CA ILE A 193 14.26 36.63 -24.67
C ILE A 193 15.55 36.45 -23.86
N VAL A 194 15.96 35.21 -23.59
CA VAL A 194 17.21 34.95 -22.85
C VAL A 194 18.42 35.51 -23.59
N ALA A 195 18.51 35.30 -24.91
CA ALA A 195 19.57 35.88 -25.73
C ALA A 195 19.56 37.41 -25.71
N ALA A 196 18.37 38.03 -25.81
CA ALA A 196 18.21 39.47 -25.74
C ALA A 196 18.62 40.04 -24.39
N VAL A 197 18.30 39.36 -23.28
CA VAL A 197 18.74 39.74 -21.92
C VAL A 197 20.26 39.66 -21.79
N ILE A 198 20.88 38.58 -22.29
CA ILE A 198 22.34 38.43 -22.28
C ILE A 198 23.01 39.57 -23.09
N VAL A 199 22.49 39.87 -24.29
CA VAL A 199 23.00 40.97 -25.13
C VAL A 199 22.76 42.33 -24.49
N PHE A 200 21.60 42.54 -23.85
CA PHE A 200 21.27 43.78 -23.16
C PHE A 200 22.22 44.05 -21.99
N ILE A 201 22.50 43.03 -21.18
CA ILE A 201 23.49 43.12 -20.09
C ILE A 201 24.89 43.41 -20.65
N ALA A 202 25.26 42.78 -21.76
CA ALA A 202 26.53 43.04 -22.43
C ALA A 202 26.64 44.49 -22.96
N LYS A 203 25.54 45.07 -23.47
CA LYS A 203 25.48 46.47 -23.92
C LYS A 203 25.48 47.47 -22.79
N LEU A 204 24.69 47.23 -21.73
CA LEU A 204 24.73 48.07 -20.52
C LEU A 204 26.16 48.17 -19.97
N ARG A 205 26.92 47.09 -20.05
CA ARG A 205 28.34 47.09 -19.68
C ARG A 205 29.17 48.01 -20.60
N GLU A 206 28.99 47.94 -21.92
CA GLU A 206 29.69 48.81 -22.86
C GLU A 206 29.46 50.29 -22.53
N ASP A 207 28.21 50.68 -22.28
CA ASP A 207 27.84 52.06 -21.94
C ASP A 207 28.41 52.51 -20.57
N VAL A 208 28.40 51.64 -19.56
CA VAL A 208 28.96 51.92 -18.23
C VAL A 208 30.50 52.05 -18.28
N LEU A 209 31.17 51.23 -19.08
CA LEU A 209 32.63 51.31 -19.24
C LEU A 209 33.07 52.49 -20.09
N GLN A 210 32.27 52.95 -21.06
CA GLN A 210 32.57 54.17 -21.82
C GLN A 210 32.38 55.45 -20.99
N SER A 211 31.47 55.42 -20.02
CA SER A 211 31.21 56.56 -19.13
C SER A 211 32.17 56.68 -17.94
N THR A 212 33.00 55.67 -17.71
CA THR A 212 34.03 55.67 -16.65
C THR A 212 35.41 55.73 -17.31
N GLU A 213 36.33 56.60 -16.88
CA GLU A 213 37.70 56.72 -17.45
C GLU A 213 38.59 55.44 -17.34
N LEU A 214 38.01 54.32 -16.91
CA LEU A 214 38.62 52.99 -16.75
C LEU A 214 38.79 52.22 -18.08
N ALA A 215 38.54 52.85 -19.23
CA ALA A 215 38.55 52.21 -20.55
C ALA A 215 39.93 51.67 -21.01
N ALA A 216 41.03 51.97 -20.30
CA ALA A 216 42.40 51.67 -20.73
C ALA A 216 42.78 50.18 -20.74
N ASN A 217 42.01 49.29 -20.09
CA ASN A 217 42.30 47.84 -20.02
C ASN A 217 41.18 46.95 -20.60
N ASN A 218 40.34 47.49 -21.48
CA ASN A 218 39.23 46.75 -22.06
C ASN A 218 39.71 45.69 -23.07
N ASP A 219 39.90 44.46 -22.60
CA ASP A 219 40.06 43.30 -23.48
C ASP A 219 38.67 42.86 -24.02
N PRO A 220 38.38 43.04 -25.32
CA PRO A 220 37.13 42.59 -25.93
C PRO A 220 36.93 41.07 -25.81
N SER A 221 37.95 40.28 -25.46
CA SER A 221 37.84 38.87 -25.10
C SER A 221 36.82 38.60 -23.97
N ASN A 222 36.74 39.48 -22.98
CA ASN A 222 36.00 39.21 -21.73
C ASN A 222 34.47 39.19 -21.89
N TRP A 223 33.89 39.95 -22.84
CA TRP A 223 32.44 39.92 -23.06
C TRP A 223 32.01 38.68 -23.83
N MET A 224 32.80 38.22 -24.80
CA MET A 224 32.53 36.98 -25.52
C MET A 224 32.62 35.78 -24.57
N LEU A 225 33.60 35.76 -23.66
CA LEU A 225 33.73 34.73 -22.64
C LEU A 225 32.49 34.70 -21.72
N PHE A 226 32.01 35.86 -21.28
CA PHE A 226 30.79 35.96 -20.47
C PHE A 226 29.58 35.37 -21.21
N ILE A 227 29.34 35.76 -22.45
CA ILE A 227 28.23 35.21 -23.26
C ILE A 227 28.38 33.70 -23.44
N ALA A 228 29.59 33.23 -23.76
CA ALA A 228 29.87 31.81 -23.99
C ALA A 228 29.62 30.95 -22.74
N LEU A 229 30.04 31.42 -21.55
CA LEU A 229 29.82 30.72 -20.29
C LEU A 229 28.33 30.67 -19.91
N ASN A 230 27.62 31.80 -19.99
CA ASN A 230 26.18 31.87 -19.71
C ASN A 230 25.39 30.96 -20.68
N ALA A 231 25.76 30.97 -21.97
CA ALA A 231 25.17 30.09 -22.98
C ALA A 231 25.45 28.61 -22.70
N LEU A 232 26.67 28.25 -22.27
CA LEU A 232 27.04 26.89 -21.90
C LEU A 232 26.20 26.38 -20.73
N VAL A 233 26.06 27.17 -19.64
CA VAL A 233 25.26 26.78 -18.47
C VAL A 233 23.80 26.59 -18.84
N LEU A 234 23.25 27.48 -19.67
CA LEU A 234 21.90 27.35 -20.20
C LEU A 234 21.74 26.04 -20.99
N MET A 235 22.64 25.75 -21.93
CA MET A 235 22.61 24.54 -22.75
C MET A 235 22.72 23.26 -21.91
N VAL A 236 23.60 23.23 -20.91
CA VAL A 236 23.74 22.08 -20.01
C VAL A 236 22.45 21.89 -19.18
N SER A 237 21.84 22.99 -18.71
CA SER A 237 20.60 22.93 -17.94
C SER A 237 19.41 22.44 -18.79
N ILE A 238 19.32 22.89 -20.05
CA ILE A 238 18.33 22.39 -21.03
C ILE A 238 18.55 20.88 -21.25
N ALA A 239 19.78 20.46 -21.57
CA ALA A 239 20.10 19.07 -21.85
C ALA A 239 19.84 18.17 -20.62
N ALA A 240 20.24 18.61 -19.43
CA ALA A 240 20.00 17.89 -18.19
C ALA A 240 18.50 17.72 -17.92
N ALA A 241 17.71 18.79 -18.07
CA ALA A 241 16.27 18.73 -17.88
C ALA A 241 15.59 17.85 -18.94
N TYR A 242 15.99 17.96 -20.21
CA TYR A 242 15.49 17.13 -21.30
C TYR A 242 15.72 15.64 -21.04
N CYS A 243 16.93 15.25 -20.60
CA CYS A 243 17.28 13.85 -20.34
C CYS A 243 16.70 13.30 -19.02
N SER A 244 16.30 14.16 -18.10
CA SER A 244 15.88 13.77 -16.73
C SER A 244 14.36 13.74 -16.53
N HIS A 245 13.59 14.25 -17.48
CA HIS A 245 12.13 14.34 -17.40
C HIS A 245 11.45 13.43 -18.41
N GLU A 246 10.28 12.92 -18.01
CA GLU A 246 9.42 12.10 -18.87
C GLU A 246 8.78 12.96 -19.95
N GLU A 247 8.68 12.45 -21.18
CA GLU A 247 8.08 13.21 -22.30
C GLU A 247 6.55 13.34 -22.19
N ASP A 248 5.92 12.46 -21.42
CA ASP A 248 4.48 12.46 -21.17
C ASP A 248 4.20 12.42 -19.65
N PRO A 249 3.96 13.59 -19.04
CA PRO A 249 3.63 13.67 -17.61
C PRO A 249 2.39 12.85 -17.23
N HIS A 250 1.44 12.68 -18.15
CA HIS A 250 0.24 11.89 -17.89
C HIS A 250 0.54 10.40 -17.86
N LEU A 251 1.41 9.89 -18.75
CA LEU A 251 1.81 8.47 -18.74
C LEU A 251 2.54 8.11 -17.43
N MET A 252 3.43 9.00 -16.95
CA MET A 252 4.08 8.85 -15.65
C MET A 252 3.07 8.81 -14.52
N LYS A 253 2.11 9.76 -14.51
CA LYS A 253 1.06 9.83 -13.50
C LYS A 253 0.21 8.56 -13.49
N TYR A 254 -0.25 8.09 -14.65
CA TYR A 254 -1.05 6.85 -14.72
C TYR A 254 -0.27 5.62 -14.25
N LYS A 255 1.04 5.54 -14.52
CA LYS A 255 1.90 4.48 -13.97
C LYS A 255 1.97 4.56 -12.45
N GLN A 256 2.13 5.76 -11.89
CA GLN A 256 2.15 5.96 -10.43
C GLN A 256 0.81 5.60 -9.80
N ASP A 257 -0.31 6.02 -10.39
CA ASP A 257 -1.66 5.70 -9.93
C ASP A 257 -1.90 4.18 -9.98
N PHE A 258 -1.46 3.52 -11.05
CA PHE A 258 -1.50 2.05 -11.20
C PHE A 258 -0.69 1.34 -10.10
N LEU A 259 0.55 1.76 -9.86
CA LEU A 259 1.42 1.17 -8.82
C LEU A 259 0.85 1.42 -7.42
N ALA A 260 0.31 2.60 -7.16
CA ALA A 260 -0.34 2.95 -5.89
C ALA A 260 -1.59 2.09 -5.65
N ALA A 261 -2.46 1.95 -6.67
CA ALA A 261 -3.65 1.11 -6.60
C ALA A 261 -3.29 -0.37 -6.42
N HIS A 262 -2.26 -0.85 -7.09
CA HIS A 262 -1.75 -2.22 -6.93
C HIS A 262 -1.26 -2.48 -5.50
N LYS A 263 -0.48 -1.56 -4.93
CA LYS A 263 -0.03 -1.64 -3.54
C LYS A 263 -1.20 -1.63 -2.56
N ALA A 264 -2.21 -0.79 -2.80
CA ALA A 264 -3.41 -0.75 -1.97
C ALA A 264 -4.17 -2.08 -2.00
N LEU A 265 -4.35 -2.67 -3.19
CA LEU A 265 -4.99 -3.98 -3.37
C LEU A 265 -4.22 -5.11 -2.67
N LEU A 266 -2.88 -5.11 -2.75
CA LEU A 266 -2.05 -6.09 -2.04
C LEU A 266 -2.15 -5.90 -0.51
N SER A 267 -2.20 -4.66 -0.04
CA SER A 267 -2.35 -4.35 1.39
C SER A 267 -3.68 -4.86 1.94
N THR A 268 -4.79 -4.64 1.24
CA THR A 268 -6.12 -5.11 1.69
C THR A 268 -6.23 -6.63 1.67
N LYS A 269 -5.68 -7.30 0.63
CA LYS A 269 -5.57 -8.76 0.58
C LYS A 269 -4.70 -9.30 1.72
N GLY A 270 -3.58 -8.64 2.01
CA GLY A 270 -2.69 -8.97 3.12
C GLY A 270 -3.38 -8.86 4.47
N GLU A 271 -4.12 -7.77 4.71
CA GLU A 271 -4.89 -7.54 5.94
C GLU A 271 -5.96 -8.63 6.13
N ARG A 272 -6.73 -8.95 5.09
CA ARG A 272 -7.71 -10.04 5.11
C ARG A 272 -7.07 -11.37 5.50
N ASN A 273 -5.96 -11.75 4.86
CA ASN A 273 -5.26 -13.00 5.16
C ASN A 273 -4.68 -13.02 6.58
N SER A 274 -4.17 -11.88 7.05
CA SER A 274 -3.60 -11.72 8.39
C SER A 274 -4.64 -11.92 9.51
N LEU A 275 -5.91 -11.64 9.23
CA LEU A 275 -7.01 -11.79 10.18
C LEU A 275 -7.74 -13.13 10.04
N LYS A 276 -7.86 -13.65 8.80
CA LYS A 276 -8.50 -14.94 8.51
C LYS A 276 -7.79 -16.09 9.21
N GLY A 277 -6.48 -16.21 8.99
CA GLY A 277 -5.69 -17.34 9.50
C GLY A 277 -5.76 -17.50 11.04
N PRO A 278 -5.54 -16.44 11.84
CA PRO A 278 -5.71 -16.52 13.29
C PRO A 278 -7.12 -16.87 13.75
N CYS A 279 -8.16 -16.39 13.05
CA CYS A 279 -9.54 -16.72 13.42
C CYS A 279 -9.85 -18.20 13.14
N GLU A 280 -9.49 -18.68 11.95
CA GLU A 280 -9.65 -20.08 11.57
C GLU A 280 -8.93 -21.03 12.54
N ARG A 281 -7.68 -20.71 12.91
CA ARG A 281 -6.93 -21.48 13.91
C ARG A 281 -7.63 -21.50 15.27
N LYS A 282 -8.19 -20.37 15.71
CA LYS A 282 -8.93 -20.30 16.99
C LYS A 282 -10.20 -21.14 16.94
N VAL A 283 -10.96 -21.07 15.85
CA VAL A 283 -12.17 -21.87 15.67
C VAL A 283 -11.85 -23.37 15.66
N LYS A 284 -10.82 -23.79 14.92
CA LYS A 284 -10.33 -25.16 14.93
C LYS A 284 -9.89 -25.63 16.31
N ALA A 285 -9.08 -24.82 17.01
CA ALA A 285 -8.61 -25.15 18.35
C ALA A 285 -9.76 -25.33 19.37
N VAL A 286 -10.83 -24.53 19.27
CA VAL A 286 -12.01 -24.68 20.13
C VAL A 286 -12.77 -25.97 19.82
N ALA A 287 -12.97 -26.28 18.53
CA ALA A 287 -13.63 -27.50 18.10
C ALA A 287 -12.86 -28.76 18.53
N GLU A 288 -11.56 -28.79 18.27
CA GLU A 288 -10.64 -29.86 18.71
C GLU A 288 -10.67 -30.03 20.22
N ARG A 289 -10.62 -28.93 20.98
CA ARG A 289 -10.66 -28.97 22.44
C ARG A 289 -11.99 -29.51 22.97
N GLY A 290 -13.11 -29.16 22.33
CA GLY A 290 -14.41 -29.73 22.67
C GLY A 290 -14.46 -31.24 22.43
N ASN A 291 -13.93 -31.71 21.30
CA ASN A 291 -13.83 -33.14 20.99
C ASN A 291 -12.92 -33.87 21.98
N GLU A 292 -11.79 -33.27 22.38
CA GLU A 292 -10.88 -33.82 23.40
C GLU A 292 -11.58 -33.95 24.77
N LEU A 293 -12.36 -32.95 25.18
CA LEU A 293 -13.11 -32.98 26.45
C LEU A 293 -14.15 -34.11 26.49
N ILE A 294 -14.79 -34.40 25.35
CA ILE A 294 -15.71 -35.55 25.20
C ILE A 294 -14.94 -36.86 25.41
N GLN A 295 -13.76 -37.00 24.81
CA GLN A 295 -12.92 -38.19 25.00
C GLN A 295 -12.46 -38.35 26.46
N ILE A 296 -12.02 -37.27 27.10
CA ILE A 296 -11.63 -37.26 28.52
C ILE A 296 -12.81 -37.68 29.41
N TYR A 297 -14.01 -37.15 29.13
CA TYR A 297 -15.24 -37.52 29.82
C TYR A 297 -15.53 -39.02 29.67
N ARG A 298 -15.55 -39.54 28.43
CA ARG A 298 -15.83 -40.95 28.13
C ARG A 298 -14.82 -41.89 28.79
N GLN A 299 -13.52 -41.58 28.70
CA GLN A 299 -12.47 -42.36 29.36
C GLN A 299 -12.62 -42.39 30.89
N ALA A 300 -12.94 -41.24 31.51
CA ALA A 300 -13.17 -41.16 32.94
C ALA A 300 -14.43 -41.93 33.38
N ASN A 301 -15.45 -41.94 32.53
CA ASN A 301 -16.67 -42.72 32.74
C ASN A 301 -16.37 -44.23 32.70
N LEU A 302 -15.76 -44.72 31.63
CA LEU A 302 -15.42 -46.14 31.46
C LEU A 302 -14.53 -46.68 32.59
N ARG A 303 -13.54 -45.90 33.06
CA ARG A 303 -12.65 -46.31 34.17
C ARG A 303 -13.34 -46.41 35.52
N ALA A 304 -14.43 -45.68 35.74
CA ALA A 304 -15.13 -45.62 37.02
C ALA A 304 -16.31 -46.60 37.11
N ARG A 305 -16.65 -47.25 36.00
CA ARG A 305 -17.73 -48.23 35.91
C ARG A 305 -17.37 -49.54 36.60
N LYS A 306 -18.31 -50.07 37.39
CA LYS A 306 -18.14 -51.33 38.13
C LYS A 306 -18.44 -52.57 37.28
N ASP A 307 -19.33 -52.42 36.31
CA ASP A 307 -19.77 -53.47 35.37
C ASP A 307 -18.75 -53.73 34.26
N GLY A 308 -17.80 -52.81 34.03
CA GLY A 308 -16.74 -52.94 33.03
C GLY A 308 -17.23 -52.93 31.58
N GLN A 309 -18.53 -52.73 31.35
CA GLN A 309 -19.14 -52.73 30.03
C GLN A 309 -19.09 -51.32 29.40
N ILE A 310 -18.85 -51.29 28.09
CA ILE A 310 -18.89 -50.06 27.29
C ILE A 310 -20.36 -49.78 26.94
N PRO A 311 -20.92 -48.62 27.31
CA PRO A 311 -22.29 -48.26 26.95
C PRO A 311 -22.52 -48.31 25.43
N PRO A 312 -23.65 -48.86 24.95
CA PRO A 312 -23.96 -48.90 23.52
C PRO A 312 -23.90 -47.51 22.85
N LEU A 313 -24.40 -46.47 23.54
CA LEU A 313 -24.36 -45.09 23.05
C LEU A 313 -22.95 -44.56 22.81
N PHE A 314 -21.93 -45.04 23.52
CA PHE A 314 -20.54 -44.61 23.26
C PHE A 314 -19.98 -45.20 21.96
N LYS A 315 -20.57 -46.30 21.47
CA LYS A 315 -20.19 -46.96 20.22
C LYS A 315 -20.94 -46.40 19.01
N THR A 316 -22.18 -45.95 19.22
CA THR A 316 -23.04 -45.45 18.14
C THR A 316 -22.95 -43.94 17.97
N THR A 317 -22.78 -43.17 19.06
CA THR A 317 -22.72 -41.72 18.99
C THR A 317 -21.28 -41.22 18.98
N HIS A 318 -20.95 -40.41 17.98
CA HIS A 318 -19.68 -39.70 17.85
C HIS A 318 -19.97 -38.21 17.65
N PRO A 319 -20.30 -37.48 18.73
CA PRO A 319 -20.55 -36.06 18.63
C PRO A 319 -19.27 -35.36 18.14
N GLU A 320 -19.31 -34.85 16.92
CA GLU A 320 -18.22 -34.11 16.30
C GLU A 320 -18.59 -32.63 16.23
N ILE A 321 -17.76 -31.81 16.87
CA ILE A 321 -17.89 -30.35 16.77
C ILE A 321 -17.23 -29.93 15.45
N SER A 322 -18.05 -29.66 14.43
CA SER A 322 -17.56 -29.20 13.13
C SER A 322 -17.22 -27.72 13.12
N THR A 323 -16.21 -27.35 12.34
CA THR A 323 -15.89 -25.95 12.07
C THR A 323 -16.61 -25.45 10.81
N PRO A 324 -17.14 -24.21 10.81
CA PRO A 324 -17.69 -23.62 9.60
C PRO A 324 -16.61 -23.45 8.51
N PRO A 325 -16.97 -23.50 7.23
CA PRO A 325 -16.03 -23.30 6.13
C PRO A 325 -15.62 -21.82 6.04
N PHE A 326 -14.31 -21.55 6.11
CA PHE A 326 -13.74 -20.20 5.96
C PHE A 326 -13.48 -19.82 4.49
N ASP A 327 -13.61 -20.77 3.56
CA ASP A 327 -13.23 -20.64 2.15
C ASP A 327 -14.41 -20.55 1.17
N GLN A 328 -15.65 -20.71 1.65
CA GLN A 328 -16.80 -20.63 0.75
C GLN A 328 -17.09 -19.16 0.43
N GLU A 329 -16.64 -18.71 -0.75
CA GLU A 329 -16.93 -17.41 -1.35
C GLU A 329 -18.45 -17.13 -1.54
N LYS A 330 -19.32 -18.10 -1.25
CA LYS A 330 -20.78 -18.06 -1.40
C LYS A 330 -21.52 -17.06 -0.50
N TYR A 331 -20.85 -16.33 0.38
CA TYR A 331 -21.50 -15.46 1.38
C TYR A 331 -21.51 -13.97 1.03
N ALA A 332 -21.16 -13.61 -0.21
CA ALA A 332 -21.23 -12.21 -0.64
C ALA A 332 -22.40 -11.87 -1.54
N ASP A 333 -23.20 -12.87 -1.94
CA ASP A 333 -24.33 -12.66 -2.86
C ASP A 333 -25.70 -12.88 -2.19
N SER A 334 -25.78 -12.82 -0.85
CA SER A 334 -27.03 -12.95 -0.09
C SER A 334 -27.39 -11.69 0.69
#